data_AF-A0A5B7Y3E5-F1
#
_entry.id   AF-A0A5B7Y3E5-F1
#
_cell.length_a   1.000
_cell.length_b   1.000
_cell.length_c   1.000
_cell.angle_alpha   90.00
_cell.angle_beta   90.00
_cell.angle_gamma   90.00
#
_symmetry.space_group_name_H-M   'P 1'
#
loop_
_entity.id
_entity.type
_entity.pdbx_description
1 polymer ?
#
loop_
_entity_poly.entity_id
_entity_poly.type
_entity_poly.pdbx_seq_one_letter_code
_entity_poly.pdbx_strand_id
1 'polypeptide(L)'
;MTDLRNKRTEMLIENSFIQLVRQQGFNNVSVIDISNKALINRQTFYRHYQDKYHLAAKMIQDFVSTYDSVLKKRSNLNKQNQNFLSITSILAPDIKNLLIKQREKILALRSIQLDSKDLSSEIKRVLRNNLVSMLEEKPDKFEMSLLTSLILGSFNYLIDEQELPDTSQIQHAITGILCLLS
;
A
#
# COMPACT_ATOMS: atom_id res chain seq x y z
N MET A 1 3.48 -18.80 -24.83
CA MET A 1 2.24 -19.34 -24.20
C MET A 1 2.41 -19.67 -22.72
N THR A 2 3.59 -20.12 -22.26
CA THR A 2 3.88 -20.46 -20.84
C THR A 2 3.72 -19.28 -19.87
N ASP A 3 4.14 -18.07 -20.27
CA ASP A 3 4.07 -16.86 -19.42
C ASP A 3 2.62 -16.46 -19.05
N LEU A 4 1.69 -16.51 -20.01
CA LEU A 4 0.27 -16.19 -19.76
C LEU A 4 -0.39 -17.18 -18.80
N ARG A 5 -0.03 -18.47 -18.88
CA ARG A 5 -0.54 -19.49 -17.96
C ARG A 5 0.00 -19.28 -16.55
N ASN A 6 1.28 -18.93 -16.42
CA ASN A 6 1.90 -18.64 -15.13
C ASN A 6 1.22 -17.44 -14.44
N LYS A 7 1.07 -16.31 -15.15
CA LYS A 7 0.38 -15.11 -14.61
C LYS A 7 -1.06 -15.39 -14.21
N ARG A 8 -1.81 -16.14 -15.02
CA ARG A 8 -3.19 -16.54 -14.65
C ARG A 8 -3.22 -17.37 -13.37
N THR A 9 -2.26 -18.27 -13.21
CA THR A 9 -2.16 -19.12 -12.01
C THR A 9 -1.81 -18.28 -10.78
N GLU A 10 -0.87 -17.35 -10.90
CA GLU A 10 -0.53 -16.40 -9.82
C GLU A 10 -1.74 -15.57 -9.40
N MET A 11 -2.50 -15.03 -10.35
CA MET A 11 -3.73 -14.30 -10.07
C MET A 11 -4.77 -15.14 -9.33
N LEU A 12 -4.95 -16.42 -9.71
CA LEU A 12 -5.87 -17.33 -9.01
C LEU A 12 -5.41 -17.60 -7.57
N ILE A 13 -4.11 -17.79 -7.35
CA ILE A 13 -3.52 -17.98 -6.03
C ILE A 13 -3.71 -16.72 -5.18
N GLU A 14 -3.33 -15.54 -5.68
CA GLU A 14 -3.43 -14.27 -4.96
C GLU A 14 -4.88 -13.94 -4.58
N ASN A 15 -5.81 -14.09 -5.51
CA ASN A 15 -7.23 -13.81 -5.26
C ASN A 15 -7.81 -14.76 -4.21
N SER A 16 -7.45 -16.05 -4.28
CA SER A 16 -7.89 -17.05 -3.31
C SER A 16 -7.33 -16.76 -1.93
N PHE A 17 -6.04 -16.39 -1.86
CA PHE A 17 -5.38 -15.99 -0.63
C PHE A 17 -6.02 -14.75 0.00
N ILE A 18 -6.28 -13.69 -0.77
CA ILE A 18 -6.96 -12.48 -0.28
C ILE A 18 -8.30 -12.85 0.34
N GLN A 19 -9.14 -13.61 -0.38
CA GLN A 19 -10.47 -13.99 0.11
C GLN A 19 -10.39 -14.80 1.41
N LEU A 20 -9.46 -15.76 1.50
CA LEU A 20 -9.29 -16.58 2.71
C LEU A 20 -8.79 -15.75 3.90
N VAL A 21 -7.77 -14.89 3.69
CA VAL A 21 -7.24 -14.03 4.75
C VAL A 21 -8.33 -13.09 5.28
N ARG A 22 -9.15 -12.52 4.39
CA ARG A 22 -10.27 -11.64 4.77
C ARG A 22 -11.37 -12.40 5.53
N GLN A 23 -11.58 -13.68 5.23
CA GLN A 23 -12.64 -14.49 5.85
C GLN A 23 -12.25 -15.06 7.20
N GLN A 24 -11.04 -15.61 7.34
CA GLN A 24 -10.64 -16.38 8.53
C GLN A 24 -9.33 -15.93 9.17
N GLY A 25 -8.67 -14.88 8.65
CA GLY A 25 -7.42 -14.35 9.17
C GLY A 25 -6.19 -15.15 8.72
N PHE A 26 -5.07 -14.45 8.50
CA PHE A 26 -3.85 -15.02 7.90
C PHE A 26 -3.29 -16.25 8.64
N ASN A 27 -3.35 -16.26 9.97
CA ASN A 27 -2.84 -17.38 10.76
C ASN A 27 -3.59 -18.69 10.48
N ASN A 28 -4.88 -18.61 10.19
CA ASN A 28 -5.76 -19.75 9.94
C ASN A 28 -5.80 -20.18 8.47
N VAL A 29 -5.10 -19.50 7.56
CA VAL A 29 -5.00 -19.90 6.15
C VAL A 29 -3.82 -20.85 5.97
N SER A 30 -4.05 -21.98 5.31
CA SER A 30 -3.00 -22.93 4.90
C SER A 30 -2.79 -22.93 3.38
N VAL A 31 -1.65 -23.47 2.92
CA VAL A 31 -1.40 -23.71 1.49
C VAL A 31 -2.45 -24.67 0.89
N ILE A 32 -3.01 -25.58 1.69
CA ILE A 32 -4.07 -26.49 1.26
C ILE A 32 -5.33 -25.69 0.94
N ASP A 33 -5.75 -24.78 1.83
CA ASP A 33 -6.94 -23.95 1.63
C ASP A 33 -6.80 -23.08 0.38
N ILE A 34 -5.64 -22.45 0.20
CA ILE A 34 -5.34 -21.61 -0.97
C ILE A 34 -5.41 -22.44 -2.25
N SER A 35 -4.77 -23.62 -2.26
CA SER A 35 -4.73 -24.49 -3.44
C SER A 35 -6.12 -24.99 -3.83
N ASN A 36 -6.91 -25.41 -2.82
CA ASN A 36 -8.29 -25.88 -3.01
C ASN A 36 -9.18 -24.77 -3.57
N LYS A 37 -9.11 -23.57 -2.98
CA LYS A 37 -9.94 -22.43 -3.42
C LYS A 37 -9.52 -21.90 -4.79
N ALA A 38 -8.23 -21.95 -5.13
CA ALA A 38 -7.72 -21.58 -6.44
C ALA A 38 -7.95 -22.66 -7.52
N LEU A 39 -8.49 -23.82 -7.15
CA LEU A 39 -8.68 -24.98 -8.03
C LEU A 39 -7.37 -25.44 -8.69
N ILE A 40 -6.28 -25.49 -7.92
CA ILE A 40 -4.97 -25.96 -8.37
C ILE A 40 -4.42 -27.07 -7.48
N ASN A 41 -3.47 -27.85 -8.02
CA ASN A 41 -2.68 -28.77 -7.22
C ASN A 41 -1.73 -27.97 -6.29
N ARG A 42 -1.50 -28.46 -5.07
CA ARG A 42 -0.49 -27.91 -4.14
C ARG A 42 0.90 -27.82 -4.76
N GLN A 43 1.30 -28.79 -5.57
CA GLN A 43 2.57 -28.76 -6.29
C GLN A 43 2.63 -27.57 -7.27
N THR A 44 1.49 -27.15 -7.83
CA THR A 44 1.42 -25.94 -8.64
C THR A 44 1.64 -24.69 -7.79
N PHE A 45 1.03 -24.60 -6.60
CA PHE A 45 1.31 -23.50 -5.66
C PHE A 45 2.80 -23.39 -5.36
N TYR A 46 3.45 -24.51 -5.05
CA TYR A 46 4.87 -24.54 -4.69
C TYR A 46 5.82 -24.21 -5.85
N ARG A 47 5.35 -24.19 -7.11
CA ARG A 47 6.13 -23.68 -8.23
C ARG A 47 6.20 -22.15 -8.28
N HIS A 48 5.24 -21.47 -7.63
CA HIS A 48 5.17 -20.01 -7.59
C HIS A 48 5.63 -19.46 -6.23
N TYR A 49 5.31 -20.16 -5.13
CA TYR A 49 5.57 -19.66 -3.78
C TYR A 49 6.08 -20.76 -2.85
N GLN A 50 7.11 -20.44 -2.06
CA GLN A 50 7.66 -21.40 -1.08
C GLN A 50 6.64 -21.77 -0.01
N ASP A 51 5.90 -20.78 0.50
CA ASP A 51 4.83 -20.92 1.47
C ASP A 51 3.88 -19.69 1.42
N LYS A 52 2.95 -19.59 2.37
CA LYS A 52 2.02 -18.46 2.48
C LYS A 52 2.68 -17.14 2.89
N TYR A 53 3.81 -17.19 3.60
CA TYR A 53 4.56 -16.01 4.02
C TYR A 53 5.31 -15.40 2.85
N HIS A 54 5.95 -16.24 2.03
CA HIS A 54 6.56 -15.85 0.77
C HIS A 54 5.53 -15.24 -0.19
N LEU A 55 4.34 -15.83 -0.32
CA LEU A 55 3.23 -15.24 -1.06
C LEU A 55 2.87 -13.84 -0.54
N ALA A 56 2.64 -13.70 0.77
CA ALA A 56 2.29 -12.41 1.38
C ALA A 56 3.38 -11.34 1.14
N ALA A 57 4.65 -11.69 1.36
CA ALA A 57 5.79 -10.81 1.14
C ALA A 57 5.89 -10.36 -0.33
N LYS A 58 5.70 -11.28 -1.28
CA LYS A 58 5.70 -10.96 -2.70
C LYS A 58 4.56 -10.00 -3.07
N MET A 59 3.36 -10.26 -2.56
CA MET A 59 2.19 -9.38 -2.80
C MET A 59 2.37 -7.99 -2.21
N ILE A 60 2.96 -7.87 -1.02
CA ILE A 60 3.33 -6.58 -0.41
C ILE A 60 4.33 -5.86 -1.32
N GLN A 61 5.39 -6.54 -1.73
CA GLN A 61 6.42 -5.95 -2.57
C GLN A 61 5.88 -5.48 -3.93
N ASP A 62 4.98 -6.24 -4.55
CA ASP A 62 4.37 -5.87 -5.83
C ASP A 62 3.43 -4.65 -5.69
N PHE A 63 2.63 -4.62 -4.62
CA PHE A 63 1.80 -3.46 -4.31
C PHE A 63 2.65 -2.22 -4.05
N VAL A 64 3.65 -2.33 -3.19
CA VAL A 64 4.57 -1.24 -2.81
C VAL A 64 5.35 -0.73 -4.02
N SER A 65 5.77 -1.62 -4.92
CA SER A 65 6.45 -1.23 -6.17
C SER A 65 5.51 -0.47 -7.11
N THR A 66 4.24 -0.87 -7.18
CA THR A 66 3.22 -0.14 -7.95
C THR A 66 2.97 1.24 -7.35
N TYR A 67 2.85 1.32 -6.02
CA TYR A 67 2.66 2.56 -5.29
C TYR A 67 3.84 3.53 -5.50
N ASP A 68 5.08 3.06 -5.35
CA ASP A 68 6.30 3.81 -5.62
C ASP A 68 6.35 4.32 -7.07
N SER A 69 5.93 3.50 -8.03
CA SER A 69 5.88 3.88 -9.44
C SER A 69 4.90 5.03 -9.71
N VAL A 70 3.75 5.06 -9.04
CA VAL A 70 2.78 6.17 -9.14
C VAL A 70 3.37 7.46 -8.58
N LEU A 71 4.02 7.39 -7.41
CA LEU A 71 4.72 8.53 -6.81
C LEU A 71 5.80 9.09 -7.75
N LYS A 72 6.63 8.22 -8.32
CA LYS A 72 7.73 8.60 -9.20
C LYS A 72 7.27 9.17 -10.54
N LYS A 73 6.25 8.57 -11.17
CA LYS A 73 5.77 8.98 -12.49
C LYS A 73 5.41 10.46 -12.53
N ARG A 74 4.77 10.99 -11.48
CA ARG A 74 4.38 12.40 -11.40
C ARG A 74 5.53 13.30 -10.93
N SER A 75 6.42 12.82 -10.05
CA SER A 75 7.61 13.58 -9.64
C SER A 75 8.54 13.90 -10.83
N ASN A 76 8.69 12.97 -11.78
CA ASN A 76 9.54 13.15 -12.95
C ASN A 76 8.94 14.09 -14.01
N LEU A 77 7.60 14.25 -14.02
CA LEU A 77 6.90 15.09 -15.00
C LEU A 77 6.97 16.59 -14.66
N ASN A 78 7.24 16.96 -13.40
CA ASN A 78 7.22 18.35 -12.93
C ASN A 78 8.47 18.70 -12.09
N LYS A 79 9.65 18.68 -12.72
CA LYS A 79 10.96 18.95 -12.09
C LYS A 79 11.22 20.40 -11.61
N GLN A 80 10.21 21.23 -11.34
CA GLN A 80 10.43 22.62 -10.91
C GLN A 80 9.46 23.06 -9.80
N ASN A 81 10.04 23.50 -8.67
CA ASN A 81 9.49 24.38 -7.64
C ASN A 81 7.99 24.20 -7.34
N GLN A 82 7.64 23.03 -6.78
CA GLN A 82 6.27 22.73 -6.39
C GLN A 82 6.14 22.70 -4.87
N ASN A 83 5.31 23.59 -4.35
CA ASN A 83 4.86 23.51 -2.96
C ASN A 83 4.01 22.24 -2.73
N PHE A 84 3.88 21.84 -1.47
CA PHE A 84 3.15 20.63 -1.06
C PHE A 84 1.74 20.54 -1.67
N LEU A 85 1.00 21.65 -1.76
CA LEU A 85 -0.35 21.71 -2.32
C LEU A 85 -0.39 21.25 -3.78
N SER A 86 0.54 21.74 -4.61
CA SER A 86 0.59 21.34 -6.02
C SER A 86 0.89 19.85 -6.20
N ILE A 87 1.82 19.30 -5.40
CA ILE A 87 2.15 17.86 -5.40
C ILE A 87 0.94 17.01 -5.05
N THR A 88 0.20 17.41 -4.01
CA THR A 88 -1.00 16.67 -3.58
C THR A 88 -2.08 16.66 -4.66
N SER A 89 -2.34 17.78 -5.32
CA SER A 89 -3.38 17.88 -6.36
C SER A 89 -3.10 16.97 -7.57
N ILE A 90 -1.82 16.75 -7.89
CA ILE A 90 -1.40 15.93 -9.04
C ILE A 90 -1.41 14.44 -8.67
N LEU A 91 -0.95 14.09 -7.47
CA LEU A 91 -0.81 12.69 -7.05
C LEU A 91 -2.12 12.10 -6.52
N ALA A 92 -2.95 12.89 -5.82
CA ALA A 92 -4.12 12.39 -5.11
C ALA A 92 -5.09 11.56 -5.98
N PRO A 93 -5.42 11.94 -7.23
CA PRO A 93 -6.33 11.15 -8.05
C PRO A 93 -5.77 9.76 -8.41
N ASP A 94 -4.50 9.69 -8.82
CA ASP A 94 -3.85 8.43 -9.19
C ASP A 94 -3.66 7.51 -7.99
N ILE A 95 -3.29 8.09 -6.84
CA ILE A 95 -3.18 7.39 -5.57
C ILE A 95 -4.55 6.87 -5.13
N LYS A 96 -5.59 7.73 -5.12
CA LYS A 96 -6.96 7.32 -4.79
C LYS A 96 -7.42 6.16 -5.67
N ASN A 97 -7.25 6.27 -6.98
CA ASN A 97 -7.63 5.21 -7.91
C ASN A 97 -6.89 3.89 -7.65
N LEU A 98 -5.56 3.95 -7.42
CA LEU A 98 -4.76 2.78 -7.07
C LEU A 98 -5.26 2.10 -5.79
N LEU A 99 -5.47 2.89 -4.73
CA LEU A 99 -5.85 2.40 -3.41
C LEU A 99 -7.26 1.82 -3.40
N ILE A 100 -8.23 2.46 -4.06
CA ILE A 100 -9.59 1.93 -4.20
C ILE A 100 -9.59 0.64 -5.03
N LYS A 101 -8.88 0.63 -6.17
CA LYS A 101 -8.83 -0.55 -7.05
C LYS A 101 -8.20 -1.78 -6.38
N GLN A 102 -7.24 -1.57 -5.47
CA GLN A 102 -6.55 -2.65 -4.76
C GLN A 102 -7.00 -2.81 -3.30
N ARG A 103 -8.15 -2.22 -2.93
CA ARG A 103 -8.61 -2.14 -1.53
C ARG A 103 -8.64 -3.49 -0.81
N GLU A 104 -9.24 -4.53 -1.40
CA GLU A 104 -9.33 -5.85 -0.74
C GLU A 104 -7.95 -6.49 -0.55
N LYS A 105 -7.02 -6.28 -1.49
CA LYS A 105 -5.62 -6.71 -1.34
C LYS A 105 -4.98 -5.98 -0.16
N ILE A 106 -5.12 -4.66 -0.09
CA ILE A 106 -4.56 -3.83 0.98
C ILE A 106 -5.11 -4.25 2.35
N LEU A 107 -6.42 -4.46 2.45
CA LEU A 107 -7.07 -4.89 3.68
C LEU A 107 -6.61 -6.27 4.15
N ALA A 108 -6.40 -7.21 3.21
CA ALA A 108 -5.84 -8.51 3.54
C ALA A 108 -4.40 -8.37 4.05
N LEU A 109 -3.54 -7.65 3.31
CA LEU A 109 -2.12 -7.50 3.63
C LEU A 109 -1.87 -6.68 4.90
N ARG A 110 -2.71 -5.67 5.21
CA ARG A 110 -2.61 -4.87 6.45
C ARG A 110 -2.75 -5.73 7.71
N SER A 111 -3.48 -6.84 7.64
CA SER A 111 -3.68 -7.77 8.76
C SER A 111 -2.49 -8.70 9.02
N ILE A 112 -1.48 -8.69 8.14
CA ILE A 112 -0.35 -9.63 8.17
C ILE A 112 0.85 -8.94 8.81
N GLN A 113 1.34 -9.54 9.90
CA GLN A 113 2.59 -9.14 10.53
C GLN A 113 3.71 -10.04 10.00
N LEU A 114 4.65 -9.44 9.27
CA LEU A 114 5.86 -10.09 8.79
C LEU A 114 7.04 -9.34 9.38
N ASP A 115 7.46 -9.63 10.62
CA ASP A 115 8.57 -8.98 11.35
C ASP A 115 8.87 -7.51 10.92
N SER A 116 9.77 -7.31 9.95
CA SER A 116 10.21 -5.99 9.45
C SER A 116 9.71 -5.61 8.05
N LYS A 117 8.89 -6.43 7.41
CA LYS A 117 8.41 -6.31 6.02
C LYS A 117 6.89 -6.32 5.89
N ASP A 118 6.18 -5.90 6.94
CA ASP A 118 4.74 -5.67 6.84
C ASP A 118 4.42 -4.49 5.90
N LEU A 119 3.16 -4.40 5.50
CA LEU A 119 2.70 -3.39 4.55
C LEU A 119 2.95 -1.96 5.02
N SER A 120 2.71 -1.67 6.30
CA SER A 120 2.83 -0.31 6.85
C SER A 120 4.29 0.14 6.86
N SER A 121 5.19 -0.75 7.26
CA SER A 121 6.64 -0.52 7.28
C SER A 121 7.17 -0.24 5.87
N GLU A 122 6.73 -1.02 4.87
CA GLU A 122 7.14 -0.83 3.47
C GLU A 122 6.57 0.44 2.84
N ILE A 123 5.32 0.79 3.11
CA ILE A 123 4.73 2.06 2.66
C ILE A 123 5.45 3.25 3.29
N LYS A 124 5.76 3.19 4.60
CA LYS A 124 6.54 4.22 5.29
C LYS A 124 7.92 4.41 4.66
N ARG A 125 8.58 3.30 4.28
CA ARG A 125 9.88 3.33 3.59
C ARG A 125 9.77 4.02 2.23
N VAL A 126 8.79 3.65 1.40
CA VAL A 126 8.58 4.26 0.08
C VAL A 126 8.23 5.74 0.20
N LEU A 127 7.34 6.12 1.11
CA LEU A 127 7.00 7.52 1.36
C LEU A 127 8.24 8.34 1.72
N ARG A 128 9.06 7.84 2.65
CA ARG A 128 10.26 8.56 3.05
C ARG A 128 11.24 8.79 1.90
N ASN A 129 11.43 7.77 1.08
CA ASN A 129 12.34 7.84 -0.07
C ASN A 129 11.86 8.83 -1.13
N ASN A 130 10.55 8.96 -1.33
CA ASN A 130 9.98 9.85 -2.34
C ASN A 130 9.78 11.28 -1.84
N LEU A 131 9.39 11.50 -0.59
CA LEU A 131 9.15 12.84 -0.03
C LEU A 131 10.37 13.75 -0.14
N VAL A 132 11.56 13.22 0.14
CA VAL A 132 12.82 13.98 0.03
C VAL A 132 13.07 14.48 -1.40
N SER A 133 12.62 13.74 -2.41
CA SER A 133 12.75 14.14 -3.82
C SER A 133 11.61 15.02 -4.33
N MET A 134 10.52 15.11 -3.57
CA MET A 134 9.32 15.86 -3.96
C MET A 134 9.30 17.28 -3.39
N LEU A 135 9.95 17.51 -2.25
CA LEU A 135 9.97 18.82 -1.58
C LEU A 135 11.15 19.67 -2.03
N GLU A 136 10.95 20.99 -2.08
CA GLU A 136 11.98 21.97 -2.45
C GLU A 136 13.11 22.01 -1.42
N GLU A 137 12.74 22.07 -0.15
CA GLU A 137 13.66 22.01 0.97
C GLU A 137 13.54 20.64 1.64
N LYS A 138 14.68 20.11 2.06
CA LYS A 138 14.70 18.86 2.80
C LYS A 138 14.04 19.10 4.16
N PRO A 139 12.93 18.41 4.48
CA PRO A 139 12.29 18.58 5.77
C PRO A 139 13.22 18.15 6.89
N ASP A 140 13.14 18.84 8.03
CA ASP A 140 13.85 18.43 9.22
C ASP A 140 13.33 17.07 9.77
N LYS A 141 13.94 16.56 10.85
CA LYS A 141 13.55 15.25 11.40
C LYS A 141 12.10 15.22 11.88
N PHE A 142 11.62 16.31 12.48
CA PHE A 142 10.27 16.42 12.99
C PHE A 142 9.27 16.55 11.84
N GLU A 143 9.52 17.47 10.91
CA GLU A 143 8.70 17.67 9.70
C GLU A 143 8.57 16.37 8.91
N MET A 144 9.68 15.65 8.69
CA MET A 144 9.68 14.38 7.99
C MET A 144 8.84 13.32 8.71
N SER A 145 8.93 13.27 10.04
CA SER A 145 8.14 12.34 10.87
C SER A 145 6.66 12.69 10.81
N LEU A 146 6.31 13.98 10.92
CA LEU A 146 4.94 14.47 10.88
C LEU A 146 4.30 14.22 9.52
N LEU A 147 4.95 14.62 8.42
CA LEU A 147 4.46 14.42 7.06
C LEU A 147 4.25 12.93 6.76
N THR A 148 5.22 12.08 7.11
CA THR A 148 5.09 10.63 6.91
C THR A 148 3.91 10.05 7.70
N SER A 149 3.72 10.51 8.95
CA SER A 149 2.63 10.04 9.80
C SER A 149 1.27 10.50 9.29
N LEU A 150 1.16 11.75 8.84
CA LEU A 150 -0.06 12.30 8.25
C LEU A 150 -0.43 11.56 6.96
N ILE A 151 0.52 11.36 6.04
CA ILE A 151 0.26 10.64 4.78
C ILE A 151 -0.14 9.19 5.05
N LEU A 152 0.53 8.51 5.99
CA LEU A 152 0.14 7.15 6.38
C LEU A 152 -1.25 7.11 7.04
N GLY A 153 -1.58 8.11 7.85
CA GLY A 153 -2.92 8.29 8.41
C GLY A 153 -3.98 8.48 7.33
N SER A 154 -3.74 9.37 6.36
CA SER A 154 -4.62 9.59 5.21
C SER A 154 -4.74 8.35 4.31
N PHE A 155 -3.66 7.59 4.14
CA PHE A 155 -3.69 6.31 3.44
C PHE A 155 -4.65 5.34 4.13
N ASN A 156 -4.52 5.18 5.45
CA ASN A 156 -5.39 4.28 6.23
C ASN A 156 -6.84 4.75 6.18
N TYR A 157 -7.09 6.04 6.39
CA TYR A 157 -8.42 6.65 6.30
C TYR A 157 -9.07 6.39 4.94
N LEU A 158 -8.36 6.62 3.83
CA LEU A 158 -8.89 6.37 2.49
C LEU A 158 -9.22 4.90 2.24
N ILE A 159 -8.46 3.97 2.82
CA ILE A 159 -8.73 2.54 2.68
C ILE A 159 -9.98 2.14 3.48
N ASP A 160 -10.12 2.67 4.68
CA ASP A 160 -11.25 2.33 5.56
C ASP A 160 -12.54 3.00 5.07
N GLU A 161 -12.52 4.31 4.84
CA GLU A 161 -13.68 5.14 4.49
C GLU A 161 -13.96 5.26 2.98
N GLN A 162 -13.01 4.87 2.12
CA GLN A 162 -13.10 4.99 0.65
C GLN A 162 -13.22 6.42 0.10
N GLU A 163 -13.08 7.41 0.98
CA GLU A 163 -13.09 8.82 0.65
C GLU A 163 -11.84 9.53 1.17
N LEU A 164 -11.46 10.62 0.49
CA LEU A 164 -10.42 11.50 1.01
C LEU A 164 -11.09 12.44 2.02
N PRO A 165 -10.42 12.78 3.14
CA PRO A 165 -10.94 13.78 4.03
C PRO A 165 -11.08 15.12 3.29
N ASP A 166 -12.16 15.83 3.55
CA ASP A 166 -12.37 17.15 2.96
C ASP A 166 -11.46 18.21 3.62
N THR A 167 -11.34 19.37 2.98
CA THR A 167 -10.48 20.47 3.46
C THR A 167 -10.86 20.94 4.86
N SER A 168 -12.15 20.91 5.23
CA SER A 168 -12.64 21.32 6.55
C SER A 168 -12.19 20.34 7.62
N GLN A 169 -12.33 19.03 7.36
CA GLN A 169 -11.84 17.97 8.24
C GLN A 169 -10.34 18.06 8.47
N ILE A 170 -9.56 18.32 7.40
CA ILE A 170 -8.11 18.51 7.48
C ILE A 170 -7.77 19.74 8.32
N GLN A 171 -8.42 20.88 8.05
CA GLN A 171 -8.18 22.13 8.78
C GLN A 171 -8.52 21.99 10.28
N HIS A 172 -9.63 21.32 10.59
CA HIS A 172 -10.02 21.04 11.97
C HIS A 172 -8.98 20.16 12.68
N ALA A 173 -8.50 19.10 12.01
CA ALA A 173 -7.47 18.21 12.57
C ALA A 173 -6.15 18.94 12.84
N ILE A 174 -5.66 19.77 11.91
CA ILE A 174 -4.43 20.56 12.09
C ILE A 174 -4.58 21.55 13.25
N THR A 175 -5.72 22.23 13.32
CA THR A 175 -5.99 23.21 14.40
C THR A 175 -6.03 22.52 15.77
N GLY A 176 -6.65 21.34 15.86
CA GLY A 176 -6.66 20.54 17.08
C GLY A 176 -5.27 20.09 17.52
N ILE A 177 -4.41 19.67 16.59
CA ILE A 177 -3.01 19.31 16.89
C ILE A 177 -2.24 20.52 17.44
N LEU A 178 -2.39 21.70 16.82
CA LEU A 178 -1.74 22.93 17.28
C LEU A 178 -2.15 23.30 18.72
N CYS A 179 -3.44 23.14 19.06
CA CYS A 179 -3.95 23.42 20.41
C CYS A 179 -3.46 22.42 21.48
N LEU A 180 -3.11 21.19 21.09
CA LEU A 180 -2.57 20.18 22.02
C LEU A 180 -1.08 20.38 22.34
N LEU A 181 -0.37 21.12 21.48
CA LEU A 181 1.08 21.36 21.59
C LEU A 181 1.42 22.73 22.18
N SER A 182 0.43 23.61 22.34
CA SER A 182 0.50 24.93 22.98
C SER A 182 0.14 24.87 24.46
#